data_AF-A0A1F3YED3-F1
#
_entry.id   AF-A0A1F3YED3-F1
#
_cell.length_a   1.000
_cell.length_b   1.000
_cell.length_c   1.000
_cell.angle_alpha   90.00
_cell.angle_beta   90.00
_cell.angle_gamma   90.00
#
_symmetry.space_group_name_H-M   'P 1'
#
loop_
_entity.id
_entity.type
_entity.pdbx_description
1 polymer ?
#
loop_
_entity_poly.entity_id
_entity_poly.type
_entity_poly.pdbx_seq_one_letter_code
_entity_poly.pdbx_strand_id
1 'polypeptide(L)'
;MRHIISILVENEAGALSRISNMFSARGYNIESLTVAPTEDASMSRMTVVTKGSDEVIEKITKQLNKLVDVVKVVDLSEAEHLERELMLIKVRAGAREREDMKR
;
A
#
# COMPACT_ATOMS: atom_id res chain seq x y z
N MET A 1 15.50 -2.07 -3.10
CA MET A 1 15.14 -0.73 -2.60
C MET A 1 13.67 -0.73 -2.15
N ARG A 2 13.22 0.31 -1.45
CA ARG A 2 11.80 0.46 -1.04
C ARG A 2 11.05 1.14 -2.18
N HIS A 3 9.88 0.61 -2.55
CA HIS A 3 9.02 1.14 -3.60
C HIS A 3 7.60 1.34 -3.08
N ILE A 4 6.94 2.37 -3.60
CA ILE A 4 5.57 2.75 -3.23
C ILE A 4 4.72 2.70 -4.49
N ILE A 5 3.90 1.67 -4.60
CA ILE A 5 3.07 1.43 -5.78
C ILE A 5 1.66 1.95 -5.48
N SER A 6 1.23 2.96 -6.25
CA SER A 6 -0.14 3.44 -6.24
C SER A 6 -0.94 2.75 -7.34
N ILE A 7 -2.07 2.16 -6.95
CA ILE A 7 -2.93 1.35 -7.81
C ILE A 7 -4.33 1.95 -7.74
N LEU A 8 -4.88 2.35 -8.89
CA LEU A 8 -6.27 2.72 -9.04
C LEU A 8 -7.06 1.48 -9.47
N VAL A 9 -8.08 1.11 -8.71
CA VAL A 9 -8.82 -0.14 -8.90
C VAL A 9 -10.32 0.11 -8.88
N GLU A 10 -11.08 -0.70 -9.59
CA GLU A 10 -12.54 -0.72 -9.44
C GLU A 10 -12.92 -1.16 -8.02
N ASN A 11 -13.87 -0.45 -7.42
CA ASN A 11 -14.33 -0.68 -6.05
C ASN A 11 -15.34 -1.84 -5.99
N GLU A 12 -14.89 -3.01 -6.43
CA GLU A 12 -15.67 -4.24 -6.43
C GLU A 12 -15.18 -5.26 -5.42
N ALA A 13 -16.09 -6.15 -5.01
CA ALA A 13 -15.76 -7.26 -4.14
C ALA A 13 -14.67 -8.14 -4.78
N GLY A 14 -13.60 -8.38 -4.01
CA GLY A 14 -12.51 -9.27 -4.41
C GLY A 14 -11.34 -8.59 -5.14
N ALA A 15 -11.42 -7.30 -5.51
CA ALA A 15 -10.30 -6.58 -6.12
C ALA A 15 -9.05 -6.60 -5.21
N LEU A 16 -9.24 -6.29 -3.92
CA LEU A 16 -8.18 -6.39 -2.90
C LEU A 16 -7.60 -7.81 -2.81
N SER A 17 -8.46 -8.84 -2.80
CA SER A 17 -8.04 -10.23 -2.69
C SER A 17 -7.19 -10.67 -3.89
N ARG A 18 -7.58 -10.28 -5.11
CA ARG A 18 -6.81 -10.59 -6.33
C ARG A 18 -5.44 -9.94 -6.30
N ILE A 19 -5.34 -8.69 -5.86
CA ILE A 19 -4.06 -7.99 -5.71
C ILE A 19 -3.21 -8.67 -4.63
N SER A 20 -3.73 -8.87 -3.42
CA SER A 20 -2.98 -9.52 -2.34
C SER A 20 -2.51 -10.93 -2.72
N ASN A 21 -3.34 -11.68 -3.44
CA ASN A 21 -3.00 -13.02 -3.93
C ASN A 21 -1.91 -12.97 -5.01
N MET A 22 -1.90 -11.95 -5.88
CA MET A 22 -0.85 -11.79 -6.88
C MET A 22 0.53 -11.63 -6.22
N PHE A 23 0.60 -10.84 -5.14
CA PHE A 23 1.82 -10.68 -4.33
C PHE A 23 2.20 -11.97 -3.62
N SER A 24 1.27 -12.60 -2.89
CA SER A 24 1.57 -13.79 -2.09
C SER A 24 1.95 -15.00 -2.94
N ALA A 25 1.27 -15.23 -4.07
CA ALA A 25 1.54 -16.35 -4.97
C ALA A 25 2.93 -16.30 -5.62
N ARG A 26 3.56 -15.11 -5.67
CA ARG A 26 4.90 -14.90 -6.23
C ARG A 26 5.97 -14.67 -5.16
N GLY A 27 5.59 -14.74 -3.89
CA GLY A 27 6.50 -14.48 -2.77
C GLY A 27 6.99 -13.04 -2.69
N TYR A 28 6.20 -12.07 -3.20
CA TYR A 28 6.52 -10.66 -3.07
C TYR A 28 6.09 -10.16 -1.69
N ASN A 29 7.01 -9.50 -0.99
CA ASN A 29 6.74 -8.97 0.34
C ASN A 29 5.84 -7.73 0.27
N ILE A 30 4.86 -7.62 1.17
CA ILE A 30 4.10 -6.39 1.39
C ILE A 30 4.53 -5.84 2.74
N GLU A 31 5.11 -4.64 2.75
CA GLU A 31 5.54 -3.96 3.99
C GLU A 31 4.37 -3.19 4.61
N SER A 32 3.63 -2.46 3.79
CA SER A 32 2.36 -1.85 4.18
C SER A 32 1.39 -1.81 3.00
N LEU A 33 0.10 -1.80 3.32
CA LEU A 33 -0.97 -1.70 2.34
C LEU A 33 -2.07 -0.83 2.93
N THR A 34 -2.51 0.15 2.16
CA THR A 34 -3.71 0.94 2.45
C THR A 34 -4.63 0.91 1.25
N VAL A 35 -5.93 0.89 1.47
CA VAL A 35 -6.94 0.99 0.41
C VAL A 35 -8.14 1.75 0.93
N ALA A 36 -8.65 2.68 0.12
CA ALA A 36 -9.86 3.43 0.42
C ALA A 36 -10.54 3.88 -0.88
N PRO A 37 -11.87 4.12 -0.85
CA PRO A 37 -12.59 4.74 -1.96
C PRO A 37 -11.98 6.10 -2.33
N THR A 38 -12.05 6.47 -3.60
CA THR A 38 -11.66 7.81 -4.07
C THR A 38 -12.86 8.77 -4.03
N GLU A 39 -12.70 9.96 -4.61
CA GLU A 39 -13.80 10.89 -4.90
C GLU A 39 -14.91 10.26 -5.77
N ASP A 40 -14.54 9.27 -6.59
CA ASP A 40 -15.46 8.41 -7.30
C ASP A 40 -15.68 7.13 -6.50
N ALA A 41 -16.91 6.91 -6.02
CA ALA A 41 -17.24 5.77 -5.17
C ALA A 41 -17.13 4.42 -5.89
N SER A 42 -17.12 4.39 -7.24
CA SER A 42 -16.85 3.16 -7.99
C SER A 42 -15.36 2.83 -8.09
N MET A 43 -14.49 3.70 -7.57
CA MET A 43 -13.04 3.53 -7.62
C MET A 43 -12.44 3.54 -6.22
N SER A 44 -11.41 2.71 -6.03
CA SER A 44 -10.59 2.69 -4.84
C SER A 44 -9.13 2.97 -5.20
N ARG A 45 -8.42 3.69 -4.34
CA ARG A 45 -6.97 3.83 -4.44
C ARG A 45 -6.31 2.95 -3.40
N MET A 46 -5.42 2.09 -3.88
CA MET A 46 -4.58 1.26 -3.05
C MET A 46 -3.14 1.76 -3.14
N THR A 47 -2.48 1.85 -1.98
CA THR A 47 -1.05 2.16 -1.90
C THR A 47 -0.36 0.98 -1.23
N VAL A 48 0.58 0.37 -1.96
CA VAL A 48 1.36 -0.79 -1.50
C VAL A 48 2.82 -0.39 -1.38
N VAL A 49 3.38 -0.56 -0.19
CA VAL A 49 4.82 -0.42 0.04
C VAL A 49 5.46 -1.79 0.01
N THR A 50 6.51 -1.94 -0.80
CA THR A 50 7.23 -3.20 -0.95
C THR A 50 8.74 -2.97 -1.09
N LYS A 51 9.52 -4.04 -0.95
CA LYS A 51 10.97 -4.03 -1.14
C LYS A 51 11.36 -5.05 -2.21
N GLY A 52 12.15 -4.61 -3.18
CA GLY A 52 12.60 -5.44 -4.30
C GLY A 52 13.72 -4.78 -5.10
N SER A 53 14.28 -5.49 -6.07
CA SER A 53 15.06 -4.86 -7.15
C SER A 53 14.13 -4.23 -8.19
N ASP A 54 14.63 -3.30 -8.98
CA ASP A 54 13.85 -2.64 -10.03
C ASP A 54 13.24 -3.65 -11.00
N GLU A 55 13.97 -4.73 -11.33
CA GLU A 55 13.44 -5.84 -12.15
C GLU A 55 12.23 -6.54 -11.52
N VAL A 56 12.21 -6.70 -10.19
CA VAL A 56 11.09 -7.31 -9.47
C VAL A 56 9.90 -6.35 -9.47
N ILE A 57 10.13 -5.06 -9.28
CA ILE A 57 9.08 -4.03 -9.31
C ILE A 57 8.47 -3.92 -10.71
N GLU A 58 9.29 -3.91 -11.75
CA GLU A 58 8.81 -3.91 -13.13
C GLU A 58 7.92 -5.14 -13.40
N LYS A 59 8.31 -6.32 -12.89
CA LYS A 59 7.47 -7.54 -12.96
C LYS A 59 6.17 -7.36 -12.19
N ILE A 60 6.20 -6.83 -10.97
CA ILE A 60 4.99 -6.54 -10.17
C ILE A 60 4.04 -5.63 -10.94
N THR A 61 4.53 -4.49 -11.43
CA THR A 61 3.77 -3.52 -12.21
C THR A 61 3.16 -4.15 -13.46
N LYS A 62 3.92 -4.96 -14.20
CA LYS A 62 3.40 -5.70 -15.38
C LYS A 62 2.31 -6.72 -15.02
N GLN A 63 2.38 -7.35 -13.86
CA GLN A 63 1.34 -8.30 -13.43
C GLN A 63 0.08 -7.58 -12.94
N LEU A 64 0.24 -6.47 -12.22
CA LEU A 64 -0.89 -5.64 -11.78
C LEU A 64 -1.69 -5.12 -12.97
N ASN A 65 -1.02 -4.63 -14.02
CA ASN A 65 -1.69 -4.16 -15.25
C ASN A 65 -2.44 -5.26 -16.03
N LYS A 66 -2.26 -6.55 -15.69
CA LYS A 66 -3.01 -7.66 -16.30
C LYS A 66 -4.29 -8.00 -15.54
N LEU A 67 -4.47 -7.47 -14.34
CA LEU A 67 -5.68 -7.67 -13.56
C LEU A 67 -6.77 -6.77 -14.14
N VAL A 68 -7.96 -7.35 -14.39
CA VAL A 68 -9.08 -6.66 -15.05
C VAL A 68 -9.52 -5.43 -14.24
N ASP A 69 -9.50 -5.54 -12.90
CA ASP A 69 -9.98 -4.47 -12.02
C ASP A 69 -8.98 -3.33 -11.84
N VAL A 70 -7.75 -3.47 -12.36
CA VAL A 70 -6.70 -2.47 -12.21
C VAL A 70 -6.79 -1.50 -13.37
N VAL A 71 -7.16 -0.26 -13.06
CA VAL A 71 -7.30 0.82 -14.05
C VAL A 71 -5.97 1.52 -14.29
N LYS A 72 -5.15 1.70 -13.24
CA LYS A 72 -3.86 2.38 -13.36
C LYS A 72 -2.88 1.91 -12.29
N VAL A 73 -1.61 1.79 -12.65
CA VAL A 73 -0.50 1.52 -11.73
C VAL A 73 0.58 2.59 -11.92
N VAL A 74 1.08 3.14 -10.82
CA VAL A 74 2.17 4.12 -10.80
C VAL A 74 3.14 3.75 -9.68
N ASP A 75 4.43 3.66 -9.99
CA ASP A 75 5.47 3.67 -8.95
C ASP A 75 5.73 5.13 -8.55
N LEU A 76 5.33 5.49 -7.33
CA LEU A 76 5.53 6.85 -6.81
C LEU A 76 7.00 7.10 -6.46
N SER A 77 7.80 6.06 -6.23
CA SER A 77 9.21 6.20 -5.86
C SER A 77 10.11 6.69 -7.00
N GLU A 78 9.64 6.65 -8.25
CA GLU A 78 10.37 7.16 -9.43
C GLU A 78 10.28 8.68 -9.61
N ALA A 79 9.40 9.36 -8.86
CA ALA A 79 9.18 10.79 -8.96
C ALA A 79 9.14 11.46 -7.58
N GLU A 80 9.24 12.79 -7.55
CA GLU A 80 8.95 13.54 -6.33
C GLU A 80 7.50 13.29 -5.89
N HIS A 81 7.34 12.86 -4.65
CA HIS A 81 6.05 12.50 -4.08
C HIS A 81 5.99 12.87 -2.59
N LEU A 82 4.76 12.89 -2.06
CA LEU A 82 4.50 13.03 -0.63
C LEU A 82 3.88 11.75 -0.10
N GLU A 83 4.46 11.20 0.97
CA GLU A 83 3.90 10.08 1.72
C GLU A 83 3.61 10.46 3.16
N ARG A 84 2.53 9.90 3.73
CA ARG A 84 2.12 10.09 5.12
C ARG A 84 1.53 8.79 5.63
N GLU A 85 1.82 8.47 6.89
CA GLU A 85 1.24 7.33 7.59
C GLU A 85 0.62 7.82 8.91
N LEU A 86 -0.45 7.14 9.34
CA LEU A 86 -1.09 7.36 10.63
C LEU A 86 -0.79 6.17 11.54
N MET A 87 -0.31 6.45 12.75
CA MET A 87 -0.04 5.43 13.75
C MET A 87 -0.70 5.79 15.07
N LEU A 88 -1.38 4.82 15.68
CA LEU A 88 -1.93 4.92 17.03
C LEU A 88 -1.11 4.00 17.95
N ILE A 89 -0.40 4.56 18.93
CA ILE A 89 0.43 3.79 19.86
C ILE A 89 -0.24 3.76 21.23
N LYS A 90 -0.46 2.55 21.77
CA LYS A 90 -0.84 2.35 23.17
C LYS A 90 0.42 2.10 24.00
N VAL A 91 0.74 3.01 24.90
CA VAL A 91 1.88 2.90 25.82
C VAL A 91 1.44 2.42 27.19
N ARG A 92 2.22 1.53 27.81
CA ARG A 92 2.09 1.24 29.24
C ARG A 92 2.77 2.38 30.00
N ALA A 93 2.00 3.13 30.78
CA ALA A 93 2.54 4.23 31.58
C ALA A 93 2.12 4.06 33.06
N GLY A 94 3.10 3.73 33.90
CA GLY A 94 2.99 3.76 35.36
C GLY A 94 2.90 5.20 35.89
N ALA A 95 2.64 5.36 37.19
CA ALA A 95 2.33 6.67 37.77
C ALA A 95 3.39 7.76 37.50
N ARG A 96 4.69 7.39 37.48
CA ARG A 96 5.80 8.32 37.18
C ARG A 96 5.98 8.59 35.68
N GLU A 97 5.72 7.61 34.83
CA GLU A 97 5.96 7.70 33.37
C GLU A 97 4.82 8.43 32.64
N ARG A 98 3.65 8.61 33.30
CA ARG A 98 2.49 9.29 32.71
C ARG A 98 2.69 10.78 32.46
N GLU A 99 3.56 11.46 33.22
CA GLU A 99 3.87 12.87 32.92
C GLU A 99 4.72 13.00 31.66
N ASP A 100 5.71 12.13 31.50
CA ASP A 100 6.61 12.14 30.34
C ASP A 100 5.86 11.78 29.04
N MET A 101 4.87 10.88 29.11
CA MET A 101 4.07 10.44 27.96
C MET A 101 2.94 11.40 27.54
N LYS A 102 2.69 12.49 28.29
CA LYS A 102 1.66 13.49 27.95
C LYS A 102 2.21 14.67 27.12
N ARG A 103 3.53 14.77 26.98
CA ARG A 103 4.20 15.76 26.12
C ARG A 103 4.25 15.27 24.69
#